data_AF-Q6GWG7-F1
#
_entry.id   AF-Q6GWG7-F1
#
_cell.length_a   1.000
_cell.length_b   1.000
_cell.length_c   1.000
_cell.angle_alpha   90.00
_cell.angle_beta   90.00
_cell.angle_gamma   90.00
#
_symmetry.space_group_name_H-M   'P 1'
#
loop_
_entity.id
_entity.type
_entity.pdbx_description
1 polymer ?
#
loop_
_entity_poly.entity_id
_entity_poly.type
_entity_poly.pdbx_seq_one_letter_code
_entity_poly.pdbx_strand_id
1 'polypeptide(L)' 'FINSAKVIRHPKYSSRNLDNDIMLIKLSTPAALNSYVSTVSLPSSCAGAGTNCLISGWGNTSPSGSYYPDRLMCLDAP' A
#
# COMPACT_ATOMS: atom_id res chain seq x y z
N PHE A 1 2.52 14.50 13.02
CA PHE A 1 2.24 13.08 12.73
C PHE A 1 0.82 12.75 13.14
N ILE A 2 0.10 11.92 12.36
CA ILE A 2 -1.27 11.48 12.68
C ILE A 2 -1.17 10.06 13.25
N ASN A 3 -1.74 9.83 14.43
CA ASN A 3 -1.77 8.51 15.04
C ASN A 3 -2.90 7.65 14.45
N SER A 4 -2.82 6.33 14.62
CA SER A 4 -3.97 5.46 14.40
C SER A 4 -4.94 5.56 15.58
N ALA A 5 -6.23 5.76 15.32
CA ALA A 5 -7.28 5.55 16.31
C ALA A 5 -7.72 4.09 16.38
N LYS A 6 -7.75 3.38 15.25
CA LYS A 6 -8.09 1.95 15.20
C LYS A 6 -7.31 1.24 14.10
N VAL A 7 -7.03 -0.03 14.35
CA VAL A 7 -6.44 -0.98 13.40
C VAL A 7 -7.43 -2.14 13.24
N ILE A 8 -7.97 -2.30 12.03
CA ILE A 8 -9.07 -3.23 11.74
C ILE A 8 -8.56 -4.26 10.74
N ARG A 9 -8.17 -5.44 11.23
CA ARG A 9 -7.74 -6.57 10.40
C ARG A 9 -8.95 -7.24 9.75
N HIS A 10 -8.77 -7.78 8.54
CA HIS A 10 -9.81 -8.59 7.93
C HIS A 10 -10.18 -9.77 8.86
N PRO A 11 -11.47 -10.00 9.17
CA PRO A 11 -11.88 -11.00 10.16
C PRO A 11 -11.55 -12.44 9.77
N LYS A 12 -11.29 -12.69 8.48
CA LYS A 12 -10.89 -13.99 7.94
C LYS A 12 -9.41 -14.07 7.55
N TYR A 13 -8.57 -13.13 8.01
CA TYR A 13 -7.13 -13.22 7.73
C TYR A 13 -6.54 -14.51 8.30
N SER A 14 -5.68 -15.16 7.51
CA SER A 14 -4.96 -16.36 7.92
C SER A 14 -3.46 -16.16 7.76
N SER A 15 -2.72 -16.18 8.87
CA SER A 15 -1.25 -16.09 8.84
C SER A 15 -0.58 -17.34 8.26
N ARG A 16 -1.32 -18.45 8.11
CA ARG A 16 -0.78 -19.71 7.59
C ARG A 16 -0.54 -19.66 6.07
N ASN A 17 -1.42 -18.99 5.34
CA ASN A 17 -1.41 -18.94 3.87
C ASN A 17 -1.57 -17.52 3.31
N LEU A 18 -1.66 -16.50 4.18
CA LEU A 18 -1.84 -15.09 3.82
C LEU A 18 -3.18 -14.79 3.12
N ASP A 19 -4.17 -15.68 3.27
CA ASP A 19 -5.51 -15.40 2.73
C ASP A 19 -6.11 -14.18 3.43
N ASN A 20 -6.72 -13.31 2.63
CA ASN A 20 -7.32 -12.05 3.06
C ASN A 20 -6.32 -11.12 3.78
N ASP A 21 -5.09 -11.00 3.25
CA ASP A 21 -4.07 -10.06 3.73
C ASP A 21 -4.43 -8.60 3.37
N ILE A 22 -5.43 -8.08 4.07
CA ILE A 22 -5.92 -6.71 3.96
C ILE A 22 -6.37 -6.20 5.32
N MET A 23 -6.20 -4.90 5.55
CA MET A 23 -6.61 -4.23 6.78
C MET A 23 -6.94 -2.76 6.53
N LEU A 24 -7.72 -2.18 7.44
CA LEU A 24 -8.02 -0.75 7.46
C LEU A 24 -7.40 -0.10 8.69
N ILE A 25 -6.84 1.10 8.52
CA ILE A 25 -6.36 1.95 9.61
C ILE A 25 -7.24 3.19 9.66
N LYS A 26 -7.95 3.41 10.78
CA LYS A 26 -8.68 4.65 11.02
C LYS A 26 -7.71 5.65 11.66
N LEU A 27 -7.49 6.77 10.99
CA LEU A 27 -6.69 7.87 11.52
C LEU A 27 -7.38 8.52 12.73
N SER A 28 -6.58 8.96 13.71
CA SER A 28 -7.08 9.66 14.91
C SER A 28 -7.70 11.02 14.60
N THR A 29 -7.20 11.66 13.55
CA THR A 29 -7.72 12.89 12.97
C THR A 29 -7.73 12.75 11.44
N PRO A 30 -8.71 13.31 10.72
CA PRO A 30 -8.69 13.31 9.26
C PRO A 30 -7.40 13.91 8.71
N ALA A 31 -6.85 13.31 7.64
CA ALA A 31 -5.73 13.90 6.92
C ALA A 31 -6.21 15.12 6.11
N ALA A 32 -5.41 16.19 6.08
CA ALA A 32 -5.69 17.36 5.25
C ALA A 32 -5.23 17.08 3.81
N LEU A 33 -6.17 17.04 2.88
CA LEU A 33 -5.88 16.85 1.45
C LEU A 33 -5.28 18.13 0.86
N ASN A 34 -4.28 17.96 -0.02
CA ASN A 34 -3.56 19.04 -0.68
C ASN A 34 -2.79 18.51 -1.90
N SER A 35 -1.88 19.30 -2.47
CA SER A 35 -1.06 18.91 -3.63
C SER A 35 -0.16 17.69 -3.41
N TYR A 36 0.11 17.30 -2.17
CA TYR A 36 0.97 16.19 -1.78
C TYR A 36 0.19 15.03 -1.12
N VAL A 37 -1.10 15.22 -0.80
CA VAL A 37 -1.93 14.24 -0.09
C VAL A 37 -3.27 14.11 -0.79
N SER A 38 -3.52 12.95 -1.39
CA SER A 38 -4.75 12.62 -2.11
C SER A 38 -5.20 11.19 -1.84
N THR A 39 -6.46 10.89 -2.14
CA THR A 39 -7.03 9.53 -2.04
C THR A 39 -6.85 8.78 -3.36
N VAL A 40 -6.69 7.46 -3.28
CA VAL A 40 -6.76 6.57 -4.44
C VAL A 40 -8.17 5.97 -4.57
N SER A 41 -8.65 5.79 -5.80
CA SER A 41 -9.94 5.15 -6.07
C SER A 41 -9.91 3.66 -5.73
N LEU A 42 -11.02 3.15 -5.21
CA LEU A 42 -11.21 1.72 -5.02
C LEU A 42 -11.55 1.04 -6.36
N PRO A 43 -11.06 -0.17 -6.61
CA PRO A 43 -11.43 -0.93 -7.81
C PRO A 43 -12.91 -1.35 -7.74
N SER A 44 -13.61 -1.28 -8.87
CA SER A 44 -14.97 -1.79 -9.05
C SER A 44 -15.02 -3.19 -9.67
N SER A 45 -13.91 -3.65 -10.25
CA SER A 45 -13.74 -4.98 -10.83
C SER A 45 -12.29 -5.44 -10.73
N CYS A 46 -12.05 -6.72 -10.96
CA CYS A 46 -10.69 -7.26 -11.01
C CYS A 46 -9.91 -6.68 -12.20
N ALA A 47 -8.61 -6.45 -12.00
CA ALA A 47 -7.70 -6.13 -13.11
C ALA A 47 -7.54 -7.35 -14.03
N GLY A 48 -7.50 -7.11 -15.34
CA GLY A 48 -7.19 -8.16 -16.32
C GLY A 48 -5.71 -8.56 -16.25
N ALA A 49 -5.38 -9.74 -16.75
CA ALA A 49 -3.98 -10.16 -16.87
C ALA A 49 -3.20 -9.23 -17.81
N GLY A 50 -1.97 -8.86 -17.43
CA GLY A 50 -1.13 -7.92 -18.17
C GLY A 50 -1.53 -6.45 -18.03
N THR A 51 -2.37 -6.12 -17.04
CA THR A 51 -2.71 -4.73 -16.74
C THR A 51 -1.50 -4.03 -16.12
N ASN A 52 -0.91 -3.09 -16.84
CA ASN A 52 0.17 -2.27 -16.28
C ASN A 52 -0.29 -1.56 -15.00
N CYS A 53 0.46 -1.77 -13.93
CA CYS A 53 0.30 -1.19 -12.62
C CYS A 53 1.55 -0.39 -12.25
N LEU A 54 1.33 0.76 -11.62
CA LEU A 54 2.40 1.55 -11.01
C LEU A 54 2.64 1.06 -9.58
N ILE A 55 3.85 0.57 -9.32
CA ILE A 55 4.32 0.16 -8.01
C ILE A 55 5.29 1.23 -7.51
N SER A 56 5.12 1.70 -6.27
CA SER A 56 6.00 2.70 -5.68
C SER A 56 6.35 2.41 -4.23
N GLY A 57 7.54 2.82 -3.79
CA GLY A 57 7.98 2.67 -2.41
C GLY A 57 9.45 3.01 -2.17
N TRP A 58 9.87 2.86 -0.91
CA TRP A 58 11.25 3.02 -0.43
C TRP A 58 11.89 1.68 0.00
N GLY A 59 11.39 0.56 -0.55
CA GLY A 59 11.83 -0.78 -0.18
C GLY A 59 13.26 -1.09 -0.64
N ASN A 60 13.78 -2.26 -0.22
CA ASN A 60 15.07 -2.75 -0.71
C ASN A 60 15.00 -2.95 -2.23
N THR A 61 15.91 -2.32 -2.96
CA THR A 61 15.98 -2.42 -4.44
C THR A 61 17.16 -3.25 -4.93
N SER A 62 18.00 -3.75 -4.02
CA SER A 62 19.10 -4.65 -4.40
C SER A 62 18.64 -6.12 -4.44
N PRO A 63 18.93 -6.86 -5.53
CA PRO A 63 18.67 -8.30 -5.59
C PRO A 63 19.62 -9.11 -4.68
N SER A 64 20.78 -8.55 -4.31
CA SER A 64 21.72 -9.13 -3.37
C SER A 64 22.13 -8.10 -2.31
N GLY A 65 21.92 -8.41 -1.03
CA GLY A 65 22.18 -7.48 0.07
C GLY A 65 21.06 -6.45 0.27
N SER A 66 21.43 -5.25 0.73
CA SER A 66 20.49 -4.23 1.17
C SER A 66 20.84 -2.86 0.59
N TYR A 67 19.92 -2.28 -0.16
CA TYR A 67 19.97 -0.91 -0.64
C TYR A 67 18.58 -0.28 -0.56
N TYR A 68 18.42 0.67 0.36
CA TYR A 68 17.18 1.38 0.62
C TYR A 68 17.32 2.83 0.12
N PRO A 69 16.57 3.23 -0.90
CA PRO A 69 16.68 4.57 -1.47
C PRO A 69 16.06 5.62 -0.53
N ASP A 70 16.65 6.82 -0.45
CA ASP A 70 16.07 7.95 0.30
C ASP A 70 14.88 8.59 -0.43
N ARG A 71 14.87 8.48 -1.76
CA ARG A 71 13.80 9.00 -2.63
C ARG A 71 12.81 7.89 -2.96
N LEU A 72 11.54 8.28 -3.15
CA LEU A 72 10.51 7.37 -3.60
C LEU A 72 10.90 6.80 -4.97
N MET A 73 10.89 5.48 -5.09
CA MET A 73 11.10 4.79 -6.36
C MET A 73 9.76 4.35 -6.94
N CYS A 74 9.72 4.26 -8.27
CA CYS A 74 8.54 3.84 -9.02
C CYS A 74 8.93 2.81 -10.09
N LEU A 75 8.05 1.87 -10.36
CA LEU A 75 8.18 0.85 -11.41
C LEU A 75 6.80 0.63 -12.05
N ASP A 76 6.74 0.67 -13.37
CA ASP A 76 5.60 0.18 -14.12
C ASP A 76 5.79 -1.31 -14.43
N ALA A 77 4.82 -2.14 -14.06
CA ALA A 77 4.85 -3.59 -14.27
C ALA A 77 3.48 -4.11 -14.73
N PRO A 78 3.43 -5.08 -15.67
CA PRO A 78 2.18 -5.76 -16.06
C PRO A 78 1.52 -6.60 -14.96
#